data_AF-A0A2T7D267-F1
#
_entry.id   AF-A0A2T7D267-F1
#
_cell.length_a   1.000
_cell.length_b   1.000
_cell.length_c   1.000
_cell.angle_alpha   90.00
_cell.angle_beta   90.00
_cell.angle_gamma   90.00
#
_symmetry.space_group_name_H-M   'P 1'
#
loop_
_entity.id
_entity.type
_entity.pdbx_description
1 polymer ?
#
loop_
_entity_poly.entity_id
_entity_poly.type
_entity_poly.pdbx_seq_one_letter_code
_entity_poly.pdbx_strand_id
1 'polypeptide(L)' 'MEDWWKMELANLPKQVRRTKAAILMYTAWNICKARNRWIFEGVKMDAVQMENEIKAEITLRRLVCGGPAIP' A
#
# COMPACT_ATOMS: atom_id res chain seq x y z
N MET A 1 -16.59 4.12 -2.14
CA MET A 1 -15.17 3.74 -1.92
C MET A 1 -14.94 3.39 -0.44
N GLU A 2 -15.42 4.22 0.48
CA GLU A 2 -15.40 3.95 1.93
C GLU A 2 -16.13 2.65 2.32
N ASP A 3 -17.32 2.41 1.76
CA ASP A 3 -18.10 1.20 2.05
C ASP A 3 -17.39 -0.09 1.60
N TRP A 4 -16.67 -0.02 0.48
CA TRP A 4 -15.86 -1.14 0.00
C TRP A 4 -14.74 -1.48 0.99
N TRP A 5 -14.05 -0.47 1.54
CA TRP A 5 -12.96 -0.69 2.50
C TRP A 5 -13.48 -1.31 3.81
N LYS A 6 -14.63 -0.82 4.28
CA LYS A 6 -15.29 -1.35 5.47
C LYS A 6 -15.69 -2.82 5.28
N MET A 7 -16.29 -3.16 4.14
CA MET A 7 -16.70 -4.53 3.83
C MET A 7 -15.50 -5.48 3.71
N GLU A 8 -14.46 -5.07 2.97
CA GLU A 8 -13.27 -5.89 2.69
C GLU A 8 -12.44 -6.21 3.95
N LEU A 9 -12.57 -5.38 4.99
CA LEU A 9 -11.86 -5.51 6.27
C LEU A 9 -12.72 -6.09 7.40
N ALA A 10 -14.05 -6.03 7.31
CA ALA A 10 -14.98 -6.39 8.39
C ALA A 10 -14.80 -7.84 8.87
N ASN A 11 -14.58 -8.77 7.94
CA ASN A 11 -14.57 -10.21 8.22
C ASN A 11 -13.19 -10.77 8.56
N LEU A 12 -12.16 -9.92 8.70
CA LEU A 12 -10.80 -10.37 8.96
C LEU A 12 -10.44 -10.37 10.45
N PRO A 13 -9.67 -11.36 10.94
CA PRO A 13 -9.07 -11.31 12.28
C PRO A 13 -8.26 -10.04 12.49
N LYS A 14 -8.19 -9.53 13.73
CA LYS A 14 -7.58 -8.22 14.05
C LYS A 14 -6.19 -8.02 13.43
N GLN A 15 -5.30 -9.01 13.52
CA GLN A 15 -3.93 -8.90 12.98
C GLN A 15 -3.89 -8.88 11.44
N VAL A 16 -4.68 -9.74 10.80
CA VAL A 16 -4.80 -9.79 9.33
C VAL A 16 -5.44 -8.51 8.80
N ARG A 17 -6.47 -8.01 9.50
CA ARG A 17 -7.15 -6.74 9.20
C ARG A 17 -6.18 -5.57 9.25
N ARG A 18 -5.37 -5.46 10.32
CA ARG A 18 -4.36 -4.40 10.47
C ARG A 18 -3.34 -4.44 9.35
N THR A 19 -2.86 -5.63 9.00
CA THR A 19 -1.87 -5.80 7.93
C THR A 19 -2.45 -5.44 6.57
N LYS A 20 -3.65 -5.93 6.24
CA LYS A 20 -4.32 -5.63 4.97
C LYS A 20 -4.64 -4.13 4.86
N ALA A 21 -5.11 -3.51 5.94
CA ALA A 21 -5.33 -2.06 5.99
C ALA A 21 -4.03 -1.29 5.73
N ALA A 22 -2.92 -1.67 6.36
CA ALA A 22 -1.63 -1.03 6.14
C ALA A 22 -1.17 -1.15 4.67
N ILE A 23 -1.30 -2.34 4.06
CA ILE A 23 -0.98 -2.55 2.64
C ILE A 23 -1.84 -1.64 1.76
N LEU A 24 -3.15 -1.61 1.97
CA LEU A 24 -4.08 -0.76 1.20
C LEU A 24 -3.73 0.73 1.34
N MET A 25 -3.37 1.19 2.53
CA MET A 25 -2.95 2.57 2.78
C MET A 25 -1.66 2.91 2.01
N TYR A 26 -0.64 2.05 2.04
CA TYR A 26 0.61 2.28 1.30
C TYR A 26 0.41 2.24 -0.21
N THR A 27 -0.45 1.35 -0.70
CA THR A 27 -0.81 1.28 -2.12
C THR A 27 -1.52 2.57 -2.55
N ALA A 28 -2.55 3.01 -1.83
CA ALA A 28 -3.28 4.24 -2.14
C ALA A 28 -2.36 5.47 -2.09
N TRP A 29 -1.50 5.56 -1.08
CA TRP A 29 -0.48 6.62 -0.99
C TRP A 29 0.45 6.64 -2.19
N ASN A 30 0.97 5.49 -2.62
CA ASN A 30 1.89 5.42 -3.74
C ASN A 30 1.23 5.71 -5.09
N ILE A 31 -0.03 5.34 -5.29
CA ILE A 31 -0.79 5.75 -6.48
C ILE A 31 -0.87 7.29 -6.56
N CYS A 32 -1.22 7.93 -5.45
CA CYS A 32 -1.26 9.39 -5.38
C CYS A 32 0.14 10.00 -5.58
N LYS A 33 1.19 9.40 -5.01
CA LYS A 33 2.59 9.81 -5.18
C LYS A 33 3.03 9.72 -6.64
N ALA A 34 2.73 8.63 -7.34
CA ALA A 34 3.04 8.44 -8.75
C ALA A 34 2.31 9.47 -9.62
N ARG A 35 1.05 9.77 -9.32
CA ARG A 35 0.31 10.84 -10.01
C ARG A 35 0.96 12.21 -9.80
N ASN A 36 1.41 12.50 -8.57
CA ASN A 36 2.10 13.75 -8.27
C ASN A 36 3.42 13.87 -9.04
N ARG A 37 4.24 12.81 -9.08
CA ARG A 37 5.46 12.80 -9.89
C ARG A 37 5.17 13.02 -11.38
N TRP A 38 4.11 12.40 -11.90
CA TRP A 38 3.74 12.64 -13.29
C TRP A 38 3.36 14.10 -13.56
N ILE A 39 2.57 14.71 -12.69
CA ILE A 39 2.11 16.10 -12.86
C ILE A 39 3.27 17.10 -12.68
N PHE A 40 4.11 16.93 -11.65
CA PHE A 40 5.12 17.92 -11.28
C PHE A 40 6.49 17.69 -11.93
N GLU A 41 6.85 16.44 -12.21
CA GLU A 41 8.17 16.07 -12.73
C GLU A 41 8.10 15.56 -14.18
N GLY A 42 6.90 15.38 -14.74
CA GLY A 42 6.70 14.82 -16.08
C GLY A 42 7.03 13.33 -16.20
N VAL A 43 7.37 12.67 -15.08
CA VAL A 43 7.77 11.26 -15.05
C VAL A 43 6.54 10.37 -15.08
N LYS A 44 6.34 9.65 -16.19
CA LYS A 44 5.33 8.58 -16.27
C LYS A 44 5.91 7.27 -15.78
N MET A 45 5.15 6.60 -14.95
CA MET A 45 5.47 5.27 -14.43
C MET A 45 4.36 4.31 -14.86
N ASP A 46 4.73 3.16 -15.41
CA ASP A 46 3.76 2.13 -15.73
C ASP A 46 3.28 1.38 -14.47
N ALA A 47 2.26 0.54 -14.62
CA ALA A 47 1.68 -0.19 -13.50
C ALA A 47 2.66 -1.18 -12.84
N VAL A 48 3.58 -1.77 -13.61
CA VAL A 48 4.57 -2.73 -13.11
C VAL A 48 5.65 -2.03 -12.30
N GLN A 49 6.13 -0.89 -12.79
CA GLN A 49 7.06 -0.02 -12.07
C GLN A 49 6.44 0.49 -10.77
N MET A 50 5.17 0.92 -10.81
CA MET A 50 4.44 1.35 -9.63
C MET A 50 4.29 0.20 -8.61
N GLU A 51 3.93 -1.00 -9.06
CA GLU A 51 3.82 -2.17 -8.19
C GLU A 51 5.17 -2.50 -7.54
N ASN A 52 6.27 -2.43 -8.29
CA ASN A 52 7.62 -2.66 -7.78
C ASN A 52 8.02 -1.63 -6.73
N GLU A 53 7.71 -0.33 -6.93
CA GLU A 53 7.95 0.70 -5.91
C GLU A 53 7.13 0.47 -4.64
N ILE A 54 5.86 0.08 -4.79
CA ILE A 54 4.99 -0.25 -3.65
C ILE A 54 5.56 -1.42 -2.86
N LYS A 55 5.97 -2.50 -3.54
CA LYS A 55 6.61 -3.67 -2.91
C LYS A 55 7.90 -3.30 -2.22
N ALA A 56 8.73 -2.46 -2.83
CA ALA A 56 9.98 -1.99 -2.25
C ALA A 56 9.72 -1.17 -0.97
N GLU A 57 8.77 -0.24 -0.98
CA GLU A 57 8.41 0.56 0.21
C GLU A 57 7.85 -0.30 1.34
N ILE A 58 6.94 -1.23 1.03
CA ILE A 58 6.38 -2.17 2.03
C ILE A 58 7.48 -3.06 2.62
N THR A 59 8.41 -3.55 1.78
CA THR A 59 9.54 -4.37 2.23
C THR A 59 10.48 -3.57 3.13
N LEU A 60 10.83 -2.35 2.76
CA LEU A 60 11.65 -1.45 3.57
C LEU A 60 11.01 -1.21 4.94
N ARG A 61 9.69 -0.95 4.98
CA ARG A 61 8.97 -0.78 6.26
C ARG A 61 8.97 -2.04 7.12
N ARG A 62 8.84 -3.23 6.53
CA ARG A 62 8.95 -4.50 7.27
C ARG A 62 10.34 -4.67 7.88
N LEU A 63 11.40 -4.29 7.16
CA LEU A 63 12.78 -4.36 7.65
C LEU A 63 13.04 -3.39 8.81
N VAL A 64 12.55 -2.16 8.70
CA VAL A 64 12.82 -1.10 9.70
C VAL A 64 11.92 -1.20 10.93
N CYS A 65 10.64 -1.53 10.75
CA CYS A 65 9.65 -1.53 11.85
C CYS A 65 9.36 -2.93 12.41
N GLY A 66 9.99 -3.98 11.89
CA GLY A 66 9.61 -5.37 12.16
C GLY A 66 8.43 -5.83 11.29
N GLY A 67 8.48 -7.09 10.88
CA GLY A 67 7.39 -7.70 10.09
C GLY A 67 6.09 -7.83 10.90
N PRO A 68 4.93 -7.86 10.25
CA PRO A 68 3.69 -8.12 10.97
C PRO A 68 3.76 -9.52 11.60
N ALA A 69 3.39 -9.62 12.87
CA ALA A 69 3.30 -10.89 13.59
C ALA A 69 2.09 -11.69 13.05
N ILE A 70 2.26 -12.32 11.90
CA ILE A 70 1.32 -13.24 11.27
C ILE A 70 2.12 -14.52 11.03
N PRO A 71 1.66 -15.68 11.55
CA PRO A 71 2.29 -16.95 11.21
C PRO A 71 2.16 -17.28 9.73
#